data_AF-C9XY07-F1
#
_entry.id   AF-C9XY07-F1
#
_cell.length_a   1.000
_cell.length_b   1.000
_cell.length_c   1.000
_cell.angle_alpha   90.00
_cell.angle_beta   90.00
_cell.angle_gamma   90.00
#
_symmetry.space_group_name_H-M   'P 1'
#
loop_
_entity.id
_entity.type
_entity.pdbx_description
1 polymer ?
#
loop_
_entity_poly.entity_id
_entity_poly.type
_entity_poly.pdbx_seq_one_letter_code
_entity_poly.pdbx_strand_id
1 'polypeptide(L)'
;MKIGEKIRQIRKANQMTLSELALRVESDVGNLSRLERGMQGYSDTLIQKIAEALGVPVAELFSSNEASDTVDTYSVGSIIKRGGMMCIELTFLMFQQAQVMGLPRKTS
;
A
#
# COMPACT_ATOMS: atom_id res chain seq x y z
N MET A 1 -8.13 -4.89 -16.24
CA MET A 1 -8.20 -5.14 -14.78
C MET A 1 -9.36 -4.45 -14.08
N LYS A 2 -9.94 -5.07 -13.04
CA LYS A 2 -10.86 -4.42 -12.08
C LYS A 2 -10.05 -3.78 -10.93
N ILE A 3 -10.46 -2.62 -10.42
CA ILE A 3 -9.78 -1.92 -9.29
C ILE A 3 -9.51 -2.82 -8.07
N GLY A 4 -10.41 -3.75 -7.77
CA GLY A 4 -10.25 -4.71 -6.68
C GLY A 4 -9.00 -5.58 -6.83
N GLU A 5 -8.64 -5.96 -8.05
CA GLU A 5 -7.43 -6.76 -8.33
C GLU A 5 -6.17 -5.94 -8.08
N LYS A 6 -6.20 -4.64 -8.43
CA LYS A 6 -5.08 -3.71 -8.20
C LYS A 6 -4.84 -3.49 -6.70
N ILE A 7 -5.91 -3.29 -5.93
CA ILE A 7 -5.86 -3.20 -4.46
C ILE A 7 -5.20 -4.45 -3.88
N ARG A 8 -5.61 -5.63 -4.36
CA ARG A 8 -5.03 -6.91 -3.91
C ARG A 8 -3.54 -7.02 -4.23
N GLN A 9 -3.11 -6.57 -5.41
CA GLN A 9 -1.70 -6.58 -5.81
C GLN A 9 -0.86 -5.68 -4.91
N ILE A 10 -1.27 -4.44 -4.70
CA ILE A 10 -0.55 -3.47 -3.86
C ILE A 10 -0.51 -3.96 -2.41
N ARG A 11 -1.63 -4.48 -1.89
CA ARG A 11 -1.67 -5.06 -0.55
C ARG A 11 -0.65 -6.18 -0.38
N LYS A 12 -0.55 -7.09 -1.36
CA LYS A 12 0.42 -8.19 -1.34
C LYS A 12 1.86 -7.68 -1.47
N ALA A 13 2.11 -6.66 -2.29
CA ALA A 13 3.42 -6.02 -2.40
C ALA A 13 3.87 -5.40 -1.06
N ASN A 14 2.92 -4.84 -0.31
CA ASN A 14 3.15 -4.31 1.04
C ASN A 14 3.19 -5.39 2.13
N GLN A 15 3.10 -6.68 1.77
CA GLN A 15 3.07 -7.81 2.71
C GLN A 15 1.95 -7.72 3.77
N MET A 16 0.88 -6.98 3.46
CA MET A 16 -0.23 -6.76 4.39
C MET A 16 -1.28 -7.86 4.28
N THR A 17 -1.81 -8.28 5.43
CA THR A 17 -2.97 -9.18 5.45
C THR A 17 -4.26 -8.43 5.12
N LEU A 18 -5.29 -9.16 4.71
CA LEU A 18 -6.59 -8.55 4.40
C LEU A 18 -7.24 -7.98 5.67
N SER A 19 -6.99 -8.59 6.82
CA SER A 19 -7.45 -8.12 8.14
C SER A 19 -6.76 -6.82 8.57
N GLU A 20 -5.46 -6.67 8.32
CA GLU A 20 -4.75 -5.42 8.59
C GLU A 20 -5.26 -4.26 7.74
N LEU A 21 -5.52 -4.52 6.44
CA LEU A 21 -6.08 -3.49 5.58
C LEU A 21 -7.50 -3.11 6.04
N ALA A 22 -8.32 -4.09 6.41
CA ALA A 22 -9.66 -3.88 6.94
C ALA A 22 -9.64 -3.00 8.20
N LEU A 23 -8.72 -3.28 9.13
CA LEU A 23 -8.52 -2.48 10.34
C LEU A 23 -8.18 -1.01 10.01
N ARG A 24 -7.26 -0.77 9.06
CA ARG A 24 -6.83 0.59 8.69
C ARG A 24 -7.89 1.39 7.94
N VAL A 25 -8.75 0.73 7.20
CA VAL A 25 -9.82 1.36 6.41
C VAL A 25 -11.12 1.49 7.23
N GLU A 26 -11.12 1.00 8.47
CA GLU A 26 -12.31 0.91 9.34
C GLU A 26 -13.44 0.15 8.63
N SER A 27 -13.10 -0.97 8.00
CA SER A 27 -14.02 -1.82 7.25
C SER A 27 -13.90 -3.28 7.65
N ASP A 28 -14.82 -4.11 7.16
CA ASP A 28 -14.83 -5.53 7.44
C ASP A 28 -14.03 -6.32 6.40
N VAL A 29 -13.38 -7.39 6.87
CA VAL A 29 -12.66 -8.38 6.02
C VAL A 29 -13.57 -8.92 4.92
N GLY A 30 -14.86 -9.15 5.23
CA GLY A 30 -15.85 -9.60 4.25
C GLY A 30 -16.10 -8.58 3.14
N ASN A 31 -16.23 -7.30 3.50
CA ASN A 31 -16.47 -6.20 2.55
C ASN A 31 -15.26 -6.00 1.64
N LEU A 32 -14.05 -5.98 2.20
CA LEU A 32 -12.81 -5.89 1.43
C LEU A 32 -12.59 -7.11 0.53
N SER A 33 -12.93 -8.32 0.98
CA SER A 33 -12.85 -9.52 0.15
C SER A 33 -13.80 -9.49 -1.05
N ARG A 34 -15.01 -8.93 -0.87
CA ARG A 34 -15.97 -8.74 -1.97
C ARG A 34 -15.51 -7.64 -2.92
N LEU A 35 -14.93 -6.57 -2.38
CA LEU A 35 -14.35 -5.48 -3.15
C LEU A 35 -13.16 -5.95 -4.01
N GLU A 36 -12.20 -6.67 -3.42
CA GLU A 36 -11.02 -7.21 -4.14
C GLU A 36 -11.44 -8.12 -5.30
N ARG A 37 -12.58 -8.82 -5.17
CA ARG A 37 -13.14 -9.69 -6.21
C ARG A 37 -14.09 -8.96 -7.18
N GLY A 38 -14.34 -7.67 -6.97
CA GLY A 38 -15.28 -6.87 -7.77
C GLY A 38 -16.73 -7.34 -7.68
N MET A 39 -17.11 -7.96 -6.56
CA MET A 39 -18.48 -8.39 -6.27
C MET A 39 -19.32 -7.30 -5.60
N GLN A 40 -18.69 -6.24 -5.10
CA GLN A 40 -19.35 -5.09 -4.51
C GLN A 40 -18.70 -3.81 -5.03
N GLY A 41 -19.52 -2.77 -5.23
CA GLY A 41 -19.04 -1.43 -5.54
C GLY A 41 -18.35 -0.77 -4.34
N TYR A 42 -17.75 0.39 -4.59
CA TYR A 42 -17.06 1.20 -3.61
C TYR A 42 -17.56 2.64 -3.67
N SER A 43 -17.42 3.35 -2.56
CA SER A 43 -17.55 4.81 -2.52
C SER A 43 -16.19 5.46 -2.73
N ASP A 44 -16.19 6.71 -3.17
CA ASP A 44 -14.96 7.52 -3.30
C ASP A 44 -14.22 7.63 -1.96
N THR A 45 -14.98 7.76 -0.87
CA THR A 45 -14.45 7.80 0.50
C THR A 45 -13.69 6.53 0.88
N LEU A 46 -14.20 5.36 0.47
CA LEU A 46 -13.58 4.08 0.77
C LEU A 46 -12.31 3.88 -0.06
N ILE A 47 -12.30 4.31 -1.32
CA ILE A 47 -11.10 4.29 -2.15
C ILE A 47 -10.01 5.22 -1.62
N GLN A 48 -10.37 6.41 -1.15
CA GLN A 48 -9.42 7.32 -0.51
C GLN A 48 -8.79 6.68 0.74
N LYS A 49 -9.60 6.12 1.64
CA LYS A 49 -9.10 5.41 2.82
C LYS A 49 -8.19 4.23 2.45
N ILE A 50 -8.53 3.47 1.41
CA ILE A 50 -7.68 2.36 0.93
C ILE A 50 -6.35 2.87 0.40
N ALA A 51 -6.37 3.94 -0.40
CA ALA A 51 -5.16 4.56 -0.94
C ALA A 51 -4.23 5.04 0.19
N GLU A 52 -4.79 5.72 1.19
CA GLU A 52 -4.08 6.16 2.39
C GLU A 52 -3.53 4.97 3.20
N ALA A 53 -4.34 3.93 3.42
CA ALA A 53 -3.93 2.74 4.18
C ALA A 53 -2.82 1.92 3.49
N LEU A 54 -2.78 1.97 2.15
CA LEU A 54 -1.75 1.35 1.32
C LEU A 54 -0.54 2.27 1.06
N GLY A 55 -0.64 3.57 1.39
CA GLY A 55 0.42 4.55 1.18
C GLY A 55 0.65 4.92 -0.29
N VAL A 56 -0.37 4.78 -1.14
CA VAL A 56 -0.30 5.04 -2.58
C VAL A 56 -1.28 6.14 -2.98
N PRO A 57 -1.01 6.92 -4.05
CA PRO A 57 -2.00 7.85 -4.57
C PRO A 57 -3.20 7.09 -5.15
N VAL A 58 -4.40 7.68 -5.03
CA VAL A 58 -5.65 7.09 -5.56
C VAL A 58 -5.52 6.73 -7.05
N ALA A 59 -4.84 7.56 -7.84
CA ALA A 59 -4.59 7.30 -9.26
C ALA A 59 -3.87 5.97 -9.52
N GLU A 60 -3.03 5.50 -8.59
CA GLU A 60 -2.32 4.22 -8.73
C GLU A 60 -3.28 3.02 -8.59
N LEU A 61 -4.36 3.16 -7.81
CA LEU A 61 -5.41 2.14 -7.73
C LEU A 61 -6.18 1.99 -9.05
N PHE A 62 -6.24 3.06 -9.85
CA PHE A 62 -6.85 3.08 -11.17
C PHE A 62 -5.86 2.83 -12.32
N SER A 63 -4.55 2.79 -12.04
CA SER A 63 -3.54 2.55 -13.07
C SER A 63 -3.58 1.09 -13.55
N SER A 64 -4.03 0.92 -14.79
CA SER A 64 -3.89 -0.30 -15.57
C SER A 64 -2.44 -0.48 -16.01
N ASN A 65 -1.75 -1.47 -15.44
CA ASN A 65 -0.48 -1.94 -16.00
C ASN A 65 -0.75 -2.97 -17.11
N GLU A 66 -1.65 -2.62 -18.04
CA GLU A 66 -1.90 -3.40 -19.23
C GLU A 66 -0.86 -2.94 -20.26
N ALA A 67 0.27 -3.64 -20.31
CA ALA A 67 1.02 -3.75 -21.54
C ALA A 67 0.17 -4.59 -22.51
N SER A 68 -0.82 -3.96 -23.13
CA SER A 68 -1.56 -4.51 -24.26
C SER A 68 -2.06 -3.36 -25.12
N ASP A 69 -1.27 -3.09 -26.15
CA ASP A 69 -1.64 -2.52 -27.44
C ASP A 69 -3.15 -2.30 -27.63
N THR A 70 -3.58 -1.05 -27.55
CA THR A 70 -4.49 -0.50 -28.55
C THR A 70 -4.36 1.02 -28.54
N VAL A 71 -4.18 1.54 -29.74
CA VAL A 71 -3.76 2.88 -30.09
C VAL A 71 -4.77 3.91 -29.58
N ASP A 72 -4.34 4.85 -28.76
CA ASP A 72 -4.83 6.22 -28.78
C ASP A 72 -3.66 7.17 -28.47
N THR A 73 -3.21 7.80 -29.55
CA THR A 73 -2.21 8.85 -29.62
C THR A 73 -2.51 10.03 -28.69
N TYR A 74 -1.44 10.74 -28.31
CA TYR A 74 -1.32 12.06 -27.65
C TYR A 74 -1.71 12.19 -26.15
N SER A 75 -0.73 11.93 -25.26
CA SER A 75 -0.24 13.02 -24.40
C SER A 75 1.12 12.68 -23.79
N VAL A 76 2.00 13.66 -23.98
CA VAL A 76 3.38 13.77 -23.55
C VAL A 76 3.50 13.50 -22.05
N GLY A 77 4.19 12.42 -21.66
CA GLY A 77 4.28 12.07 -20.23
C GLY A 77 5.26 10.97 -19.88
N SER A 78 6.27 10.70 -20.70
CA SER A 78 7.44 9.88 -20.35
C SER A 78 8.34 10.58 -19.30
N ILE A 79 7.75 11.31 -18.35
CA ILE A 79 8.47 12.17 -17.42
C ILE A 79 8.23 11.65 -16.00
N ILE A 80 9.15 10.80 -15.57
CA ILE A 80 9.66 10.73 -14.20
C ILE A 80 8.68 10.18 -13.15
N LYS A 81 8.81 8.89 -12.83
CA LYS A 81 9.01 8.43 -11.43
C LYS A 81 9.51 6.97 -11.37
N ARG A 82 10.76 6.78 -11.82
CA ARG A 82 11.69 5.96 -11.03
C ARG A 82 11.94 6.77 -9.75
N GLY A 83 11.08 6.65 -8.75
CA GLY A 83 11.08 7.56 -7.60
C GLY A 83 10.10 7.12 -6.52
N GLY A 84 10.35 5.95 -5.95
CA GLY A 84 9.63 5.41 -4.80
C GLY A 84 10.42 4.30 -4.09
N MET A 85 11.73 4.25 -4.29
CA MET A 85 12.64 3.52 -3.41
C MET A 85 13.05 4.52 -2.33
N MET A 86 12.23 4.65 -1.28
CA MET A 86 12.62 5.46 -0.12
C MET A 86 12.13 4.79 1.17
N CYS A 87 13.00 3.93 1.68
CA CYS A 87 13.33 3.78 3.09
C CYS A 87 12.20 4.02 4.11
N ILE A 88 11.49 2.96 4.50
CA ILE A 88 10.83 2.91 5.82
C ILE A 88 11.29 1.71 6.66
N GLU A 89 12.17 0.85 6.12
CA GLU A 89 12.76 -0.29 6.85
C GLU A 89 13.95 0.10 7.77
N LEU A 90 14.42 1.35 7.75
CA LEU A 90 15.62 1.77 8.49
C LEU A 90 15.35 2.57 9.78
N THR A 91 14.12 3.02 10.03
CA THR A 91 13.76 3.63 11.32
C THR A 91 13.38 2.58 12.38
N PHE A 92 12.96 1.38 11.97
CA PHE A 92 12.56 0.33 12.92
C PHE A 92 13.76 -0.40 13.55
N LEU A 93 14.91 -0.47 12.86
CA LEU A 93 16.08 -1.19 13.36
C LEU A 93 16.95 -0.40 14.37
N MET A 94 16.80 0.92 14.45
CA MET A 94 17.54 1.75 15.43
C MET A 94 16.88 1.77 16.81
N PHE A 95 15.62 1.34 16.94
CA PHE A 95 14.95 1.27 18.24
C PHE A 95 15.22 -0.04 19.00
N GLN A 96 15.79 -1.05 18.34
CA GLN A 96 16.00 -2.38 18.95
C GLN A 96 17.47 -2.73 19.28
N GLN A 97 18.42 -1.82 19.03
CA GLN A 97 19.84 -2.04 19.35
C GLN A 97 20.33 -1.27 20.60
N ALA A 98 19.48 -0.49 21.27
CA ALA A 98 19.88 0.31 22.43
C ALA A 98 19.80 -0.42 23.79
N GLN A 99 19.58 -1.74 23.84
CA GLN A 99 19.46 -2.48 25.10
C GLN A 99 20.45 -3.66 25.27
N VAL A 100 21.55 -3.70 24.50
CA VAL A 100 22.57 -4.77 24.60
C VAL A 100 23.99 -4.23 24.87
N MET A 101 24.13 -3.04 25.45
CA MET A 101 25.42 -2.59 25.98
C MET A 101 25.28 -2.31 27.47
N GLY A 102 25.73 -3.29 28.26
CA GLY A 102 25.80 -3.18 29.70
C GLY A 102 26.65 -1.98 30.13
N LEU A 103 26.14 -1.23 31.09
CA LEU A 103 26.94 -0.35 31.93
C LEU A 103 26.91 -0.90 33.36
N PRO A 104 28.08 -0.94 34.04
CA PRO A 104 28.22 -1.64 35.31
C PRO A 104 27.47 -0.93 36.43
N ARG A 105 26.89 -1.72 37.34
CA ARG A 105 26.48 -1.26 38.66
C ARG A 105 27.69 -0.65 39.36
N LYS A 106 27.68 0.66 39.59
CA LYS A 106 28.50 1.25 40.66
C LYS A 106 27.66 1.29 41.92
N THR A 107 27.96 0.35 42.80
CA THR A 107 27.83 0.52 44.24
C THR A 107 28.77 1.64 44.67
N SER A 108 28.25 2.66 45.32
CA SER A 108 28.78 3.26 46.56
C SER A 108 27.77 4.23 47.13
#